data_AF-A0A3N5N9U5-F1
#
_entry.id   AF-A0A3N5N9U5-F1
#
_cell.length_a   1.000
_cell.length_b   1.000
_cell.length_c   1.000
_cell.angle_alpha   90.00
_cell.angle_beta   90.00
_cell.angle_gamma   90.00
#
_symmetry.space_group_name_H-M   'P 1'
#
loop_
_entity.id
_entity.type
_entity.pdbx_description
1 polymer ?
#
loop_
_entity_poly.entity_id
_entity_poly.type
_entity_poly.pdbx_seq_one_letter_code
_entity_poly.pdbx_strand_id
1 'polypeptide(L)'
;MKAKLSAFAAMLLALLTSGIACSQTYPVRPIRLIVPFAPGGPTDIIGRILAPRLGEALGQQMIVDNRAGAGGNIGMGLAAQATPDGHTLILVSSSFVVNPGLYSKIPYDPEKSFAPISNWAAMP
;
A
#
# COMPACT_ATOMS: atom_id res chain seq x y z
N MET A 1 -38.21 41.19 3.29
CA MET A 1 -37.91 40.29 4.44
C MET A 1 -38.10 38.82 4.12
N LYS A 2 -39.20 38.39 3.48
CA LYS A 2 -39.47 36.98 3.13
C LYS A 2 -38.38 36.29 2.28
N ALA A 3 -37.77 37.01 1.33
CA ALA A 3 -36.70 36.48 0.49
C ALA A 3 -35.39 36.19 1.25
N LYS A 4 -35.05 36.99 2.27
CA LYS A 4 -33.87 36.76 3.11
C LYS A 4 -34.06 35.57 4.05
N LEU A 5 -35.29 35.32 4.49
CA LEU A 5 -35.65 34.18 5.34
C LEU A 5 -35.61 32.86 4.54
N SER A 6 -36.04 32.88 3.28
CA SER A 6 -35.97 31.73 2.38
C SER A 6 -34.53 31.35 2.01
N ALA A 7 -33.66 32.34 1.78
CA ALA A 7 -32.24 32.09 1.53
C ALA A 7 -31.54 31.46 2.75
N PHE A 8 -31.90 31.89 3.96
CA PHE A 8 -31.33 31.34 5.20
C PHE A 8 -31.77 29.88 5.44
N ALA A 9 -33.05 29.57 5.15
CA ALA A 9 -33.56 28.21 5.23
C ALA A 9 -32.91 27.25 4.22
N ALA A 10 -32.65 27.72 2.99
CA ALA A 10 -31.96 26.93 1.96
C ALA A 10 -30.50 26.65 2.34
N MET A 11 -29.82 27.61 2.97
CA MET A 11 -28.45 27.43 3.47
C MET A 11 -28.38 26.42 4.62
N LEU A 12 -29.34 26.47 5.57
CA LEU A 12 -29.42 25.47 6.63
C LEU A 12 -29.65 24.05 6.10
N LEU A 13 -30.52 23.91 5.09
CA LEU A 13 -30.81 22.62 4.48
C LEU A 13 -29.58 22.06 3.73
N ALA A 14 -28.80 22.92 3.07
CA ALA A 14 -27.54 22.53 2.43
C ALA A 14 -26.50 22.04 3.45
N LEU A 15 -26.39 22.67 4.63
CA LEU A 15 -25.50 22.20 5.69
C LEU A 15 -25.92 20.84 6.26
N LEU A 16 -27.23 20.57 6.38
CA LEU A 16 -27.77 19.29 6.85
C LEU A 16 -27.57 18.14 5.85
N THR A 17 -27.43 18.44 4.55
CA THR A 17 -27.13 17.45 3.50
C THR A 17 -25.63 17.21 3.28
N SER A 18 -24.77 17.91 4.01
CA SER A 18 -23.33 17.62 4.02
C SER A 18 -23.13 16.28 4.72
N GLY A 19 -23.16 15.18 3.95
CA GLY A 19 -22.96 13.85 4.48
C GLY A 19 -21.69 13.80 5.33
N ILE A 20 -21.80 13.19 6.51
CA ILE A 20 -20.67 12.92 7.38
C ILE A 20 -19.67 12.11 6.54
N ALA A 21 -18.58 12.74 6.13
CA ALA A 21 -17.45 12.03 5.58
C ALA A 21 -16.85 11.22 6.75
N CYS A 22 -17.38 10.03 7.00
CA CYS A 22 -16.69 9.05 7.82
C CYS A 22 -15.37 8.78 7.11
N SER A 23 -14.28 9.35 7.65
CA SER A 23 -12.94 8.89 7.34
C SER A 23 -12.97 7.38 7.47
N GLN A 24 -12.90 6.68 6.34
CA GLN A 24 -12.82 5.23 6.36
C GLN A 24 -11.55 4.89 7.13
N THR A 25 -11.71 4.27 8.30
CA THR A 25 -10.58 3.89 9.14
C THR A 25 -9.79 2.84 8.37
N TYR A 26 -8.64 3.23 7.81
CA TYR A 26 -7.74 2.27 7.20
C TYR A 26 -7.25 1.28 8.27
N PRO A 27 -7.12 -0.02 7.96
CA PRO A 27 -7.54 -0.70 6.72
C PRO A 27 -9.00 -1.19 6.74
N VAL A 28 -9.67 -1.10 5.58
CA VAL A 28 -11.08 -1.51 5.40
C VAL A 28 -11.27 -2.92 4.82
N ARG A 29 -10.17 -3.56 4.43
CA ARG A 29 -10.11 -4.89 3.81
C ARG A 29 -8.71 -5.47 4.02
N PRO A 30 -8.50 -6.78 3.78
CA PRO A 30 -7.18 -7.39 3.88
C PRO A 30 -6.13 -6.67 3.04
N ILE A 31 -4.91 -6.59 3.58
CA ILE A 31 -3.74 -6.00 2.94
C ILE A 31 -2.96 -7.10 2.22
N ARG A 32 -2.69 -6.91 0.93
CA ARG A 32 -1.81 -7.78 0.15
C ARG A 32 -0.36 -7.34 0.34
N LEU A 33 0.48 -8.25 0.82
CA LEU A 33 1.93 -8.06 0.90
C LEU A 33 2.61 -8.83 -0.23
N ILE A 34 3.05 -8.11 -1.26
CA ILE A 34 3.84 -8.70 -2.35
C ILE A 34 5.25 -8.99 -1.84
N VAL A 35 5.69 -10.22 -2.02
CA VAL A 35 7.09 -10.64 -1.83
C VAL A 35 7.65 -10.98 -3.21
N PRO A 36 8.61 -10.22 -3.76
CA PRO A 36 9.08 -10.38 -5.14
C PRO A 36 10.04 -11.57 -5.34
N PHE A 37 9.99 -12.57 -4.45
CA PHE A 37 10.90 -13.71 -4.41
C PHE A 37 10.14 -15.02 -4.16
N ALA A 38 10.83 -16.14 -4.38
CA ALA A 38 10.26 -17.46 -4.17
C ALA A 38 9.84 -17.68 -2.70
N PRO A 39 8.77 -18.46 -2.45
CA PRO A 39 8.38 -18.86 -1.10
C PRO A 39 9.53 -19.58 -0.37
N GLY A 40 9.63 -19.39 0.95
CA GLY A 40 10.69 -19.97 1.78
C GLY A 40 12.04 -19.25 1.73
N GLY A 41 12.21 -18.23 0.88
CA GLY A 41 13.39 -17.36 0.90
C GLY A 41 13.41 -16.39 2.11
N PRO A 42 14.53 -15.68 2.35
CA PRO A 42 14.67 -14.81 3.52
C PRO A 42 13.58 -13.73 3.61
N THR A 43 13.27 -13.08 2.48
CA THR A 43 12.21 -12.06 2.40
C THR A 43 10.82 -12.63 2.71
N ASP A 44 10.54 -13.86 2.26
CA ASP A 44 9.27 -14.54 2.53
C ASP A 44 9.14 -14.92 4.00
N ILE A 45 10.21 -15.46 4.60
CA ILE A 45 10.25 -15.81 6.02
C ILE A 45 9.97 -14.58 6.88
N ILE A 46 10.66 -13.47 6.63
CA ILE A 46 10.43 -12.20 7.34
C ILE A 46 8.97 -11.75 7.17
N GLY A 47 8.46 -11.77 5.92
CA GLY A 47 7.08 -11.43 5.60
C GLY A 47 6.06 -12.24 6.41
N ARG A 48 6.25 -13.55 6.50
CA ARG A 48 5.35 -14.47 7.21
C ARG A 48 5.46 -14.41 8.73
N ILE A 49 6.60 -13.99 9.26
CA ILE A 49 6.77 -13.73 10.71
C ILE A 49 6.00 -12.47 11.11
N LEU A 50 6.08 -11.41 10.30
CA LEU A 50 5.51 -10.10 10.66
C LEU A 50 4.04 -9.93 10.27
N ALA A 51 3.59 -10.52 9.15
CA ALA A 51 2.23 -10.37 8.65
C ALA A 51 1.12 -10.69 9.68
N PRO A 52 1.20 -11.77 10.48
CA PRO A 52 0.17 -12.05 11.50
C PRO A 52 0.09 -10.97 12.57
N ARG A 53 1.23 -10.51 13.09
CA ARG A 53 1.31 -9.48 14.14
C ARG A 53 0.84 -8.12 13.64
N LEU A 54 1.21 -7.77 12.41
CA LEU A 54 0.71 -6.56 11.76
C LEU A 54 -0.80 -6.65 11.51
N GLY A 55 -1.28 -7.83 11.11
CA GLY A 55 -2.71 -8.04 10.90
C GLY A 55 -3.53 -7.90 12.19
N GLU A 56 -3.02 -8.42 13.31
CA GLU A 56 -3.59 -8.21 14.65
C GLU A 56 -3.62 -6.72 15.03
N ALA A 57 -2.49 -6.02 14.85
CA ALA A 57 -2.37 -4.61 15.22
C ALA A 57 -3.24 -3.67 14.34
N LEU A 58 -3.41 -4.01 13.06
CA LEU A 58 -4.18 -3.22 12.09
C LEU A 58 -5.66 -3.63 12.04
N GLY A 59 -6.05 -4.74 12.65
CA GLY A 59 -7.42 -5.25 12.63
C GLY A 59 -7.87 -5.84 11.28
N GLN A 60 -6.95 -6.05 10.33
CA GLN A 60 -7.21 -6.69 9.03
C GLN A 60 -6.10 -7.66 8.68
N GLN A 61 -6.44 -8.77 8.03
CA GLN A 61 -5.45 -9.77 7.63
C GLN A 61 -4.44 -9.18 6.65
N MET A 62 -3.16 -9.51 6.84
CA MET A 62 -2.10 -9.26 5.85
C MET A 62 -1.77 -10.58 5.12
N ILE A 63 -2.00 -10.62 3.81
CA ILE A 63 -1.87 -11.81 2.97
C ILE A 63 -0.55 -11.73 2.20
N VAL A 64 0.36 -12.67 2.44
CA VAL A 64 1.64 -12.78 1.73
C VAL A 64 1.41 -13.39 0.35
N ASP A 65 1.83 -12.68 -0.70
CA ASP A 65 1.69 -13.07 -2.11
C ASP A 65 3.07 -13.06 -2.80
N ASN A 66 3.61 -14.25 -3.08
CA ASN A 66 4.93 -14.40 -3.71
C ASN A 66 4.84 -14.19 -5.24
N ARG A 67 5.58 -13.20 -5.75
CA ARG A 67 5.65 -12.84 -7.19
C ARG A 67 7.09 -12.79 -7.67
N ALA A 68 7.70 -13.97 -7.77
CA ALA A 68 9.10 -14.14 -8.17
C ALA A 68 9.33 -13.89 -9.68
N GLY A 69 10.59 -13.62 -10.04
CA GLY A 69 11.08 -13.57 -11.42
C GLY A 69 11.81 -12.27 -11.75
N ALA A 70 12.72 -12.34 -12.74
CA ALA A 70 13.56 -11.23 -13.21
C ALA A 70 14.28 -10.46 -12.07
N GLY A 71 14.90 -11.17 -11.13
CA GLY A 71 15.56 -10.56 -9.97
C GLY A 71 14.62 -9.79 -9.03
N GLY A 72 13.31 -10.07 -9.09
CA GLY A 72 12.26 -9.38 -8.33
C GLY A 72 11.53 -8.29 -9.10
N ASN A 73 11.98 -7.94 -10.31
CA ASN A 73 11.37 -6.87 -11.11
C ASN A 73 9.90 -7.12 -11.44
N ILE A 74 9.46 -8.38 -11.57
CA ILE A 74 8.05 -8.71 -11.82
C ILE A 74 7.17 -8.26 -10.64
N GLY A 75 7.53 -8.65 -9.41
CA GLY A 75 6.81 -8.24 -8.21
C GLY A 75 6.87 -6.73 -7.97
N MET A 76 8.03 -6.11 -8.20
CA MET A 76 8.19 -4.65 -8.08
C MET A 76 7.32 -3.90 -9.10
N GLY A 77 7.29 -4.31 -10.37
CA GLY A 77 6.43 -3.70 -11.38
C GLY A 77 4.95 -3.85 -11.07
N LEU A 78 4.53 -5.00 -10.55
CA LEU A 78 3.15 -5.23 -10.11
C LEU A 78 2.76 -4.30 -8.95
N ALA A 79 3.66 -4.11 -7.99
CA ALA A 79 3.42 -3.21 -6.86
C ALA A 79 3.40 -1.73 -7.28
N ALA A 80 4.29 -1.33 -8.19
CA ALA A 80 4.35 0.04 -8.70
C ALA A 80 3.08 0.47 -9.45
N GLN A 81 2.34 -0.49 -10.02
CA GLN A 81 1.09 -0.26 -10.75
C GLN A 81 -0.16 -0.44 -9.87
N ALA A 82 0.00 -0.80 -8.59
CA ALA A 82 -1.13 -0.99 -7.70
C ALA A 82 -1.82 0.33 -7.37
N THR A 83 -3.11 0.27 -7.04
CA THR A 83 -3.84 1.41 -6.51
C THR A 83 -3.13 1.93 -5.25
N PRO A 84 -2.80 3.23 -5.14
CA PRO A 84 -2.08 3.79 -4.00
C PRO A 84 -3.01 4.02 -2.79
N ASP A 85 -3.76 2.99 -2.39
CA ASP A 85 -4.71 3.01 -1.27
C ASP A 85 -4.16 2.34 0.02
N GLY A 86 -2.93 1.83 -0.04
CA GLY A 86 -2.26 1.16 1.07
C GLY A 86 -2.66 -0.30 1.27
N HIS A 87 -3.56 -0.86 0.45
CA HIS A 87 -3.93 -2.29 0.55
C HIS A 87 -3.04 -3.20 -0.27
N THR A 88 -2.11 -2.65 -1.06
CA THR A 88 -1.03 -3.41 -1.69
C THR A 88 0.29 -2.83 -1.25
N LEU A 89 1.05 -3.62 -0.51
CA LEU A 89 2.39 -3.29 -0.04
C LEU A 89 3.39 -4.24 -0.69
N ILE A 90 4.66 -3.86 -0.71
CA ILE A 90 5.75 -4.72 -1.19
C ILE A 90 6.88 -4.77 -0.17
N LEU A 91 7.41 -5.96 0.06
CA LEU A 91 8.62 -6.17 0.85
C LEU A 91 9.79 -6.42 -0.09
N VAL A 92 10.67 -5.44 -0.23
CA VAL A 92 11.82 -5.48 -1.15
C VAL A 92 13.14 -5.78 -0.42
N SER A 93 14.18 -6.11 -1.17
CA SER A 93 15.56 -6.25 -0.69
C SER A 93 16.49 -5.28 -1.43
N SER A 94 17.82 -5.41 -1.24
CA SER A 94 18.83 -4.63 -1.98
C SER A 94 18.69 -4.69 -3.51
N SER A 95 18.07 -5.75 -4.05
CA SER A 95 17.73 -5.85 -5.47
C SER A 95 16.96 -4.63 -6.01
N PHE A 96 16.14 -3.96 -5.19
CA PHE A 96 15.39 -2.77 -5.56
C PHE A 96 16.29 -1.61 -6.03
N VAL A 97 17.46 -1.46 -5.41
CA VAL A 97 18.43 -0.41 -5.78
C VAL A 97 19.48 -0.90 -6.77
N VAL A 98 19.74 -2.20 -6.83
CA VAL A 98 20.72 -2.79 -7.75
C VAL A 98 20.16 -2.96 -9.17
N ASN A 99 18.91 -3.41 -9.29
CA ASN A 99 18.31 -3.75 -10.59
C ASN A 99 18.25 -2.57 -11.59
N PRO A 100 17.99 -1.31 -11.20
CA PRO A 100 18.05 -0.17 -12.12
C PRO A 100 19.41 -0.01 -12.82
N GLY A 101 20.51 -0.40 -12.17
CA GLY A 101 21.85 -0.36 -12.76
C GLY A 101 22.24 -1.63 -13.53
N LEU A 102 21.50 -2.73 -13.36
CA LEU A 102 21.82 -4.05 -13.94
C LEU A 102 20.97 -4.38 -15.18
N TYR A 103 19.70 -3.96 -15.20
CA TYR A 103 18.77 -4.25 -16.30
C TYR A 103 18.63 -3.03 -17.20
N SER A 104 18.68 -3.22 -18.51
CA SER A 104 18.49 -2.14 -19.50
C SER A 104 17.12 -1.46 -19.39
N LYS A 105 16.10 -2.18 -18.90
CA LYS A 105 14.77 -1.65 -18.62
C LYS A 105 14.17 -2.36 -17.41
N ILE A 106 13.63 -1.58 -16.49
CA ILE A 106 12.87 -2.07 -15.33
C ILE A 106 11.44 -1.52 -15.34
N PRO A 107 10.47 -2.22 -14.71
CA PRO A 107 9.05 -1.83 -14.73
C PRO A 107 8.65 -0.90 -13.58
N TYR A 108 9.58 -0.20 -12.94
CA TYR A 108 9.33 0.75 -11.85
C TYR A 108 10.41 1.85 -11.82
N ASP A 109 10.11 2.96 -11.14
CA ASP A 109 11.06 4.02 -10.81
C ASP A 109 11.38 3.91 -9.29
N PRO A 110 12.66 3.67 -8.91
CA PRO A 110 13.00 3.43 -7.52
C PRO A 110 12.81 4.66 -6.60
N GLU A 111 12.74 5.87 -7.17
CA GLU A 111 12.55 7.11 -6.39
C GLU A 111 11.08 7.54 -6.34
N LYS A 112 10.31 7.28 -7.42
CA LYS A 112 8.97 7.85 -7.59
C LYS A 112 7.83 6.85 -7.46
N SER A 113 8.09 5.56 -7.69
CA SER A 113 7.01 4.56 -7.72
C SER A 113 6.53 4.13 -6.34
N PHE A 114 7.26 4.45 -5.26
CA PHE A 114 6.98 3.91 -3.94
C PHE A 114 7.11 4.95 -2.83
N ALA A 115 6.19 4.87 -1.86
CA ALA A 115 6.35 5.54 -0.57
C ALA A 115 7.07 4.61 0.41
N PRO A 116 8.25 4.97 0.93
CA PRO A 116 8.96 4.14 1.91
C PRO A 116 8.20 4.12 3.25
N ILE A 117 8.06 2.92 3.84
CA ILE A 117 7.27 2.72 5.07
C ILE A 117 8.19 2.44 6.27
N SER A 118 8.96 1.36 6.21
CA SER A 118 9.81 0.93 7.32
C SER A 118 10.88 -0.06 6.84
N ASN A 119 11.98 -0.15 7.58
CA ASN A 119 13.00 -1.18 7.40
C ASN A 119 12.73 -2.35 8.36
N TRP A 120 12.51 -3.54 7.82
CA TRP A 120 12.14 -4.73 8.61
C TRP A 120 13.34 -5.57 9.03
N ALA A 121 14.44 -5.51 8.28
CA ALA A 121 15.63 -6.29 8.56
C ALA A 121 16.85 -5.66 7.90
N ALA A 122 17.97 -5.63 8.62
CA ALA A 122 19.28 -5.31 8.08
C ALA A 122 20.14 -6.57 8.11
N MET A 123 20.86 -6.84 7.04
CA MET A 123 21.93 -7.83 7.01
C MET A 123 23.25 -7.04 7.17
N PRO A 124 24.15 -7.44 8.08
CA PRO A 124 25.41 -6.75 8.32
C PRO A 124 26.36 -6.81 7.12
#